data_AF-A0A372EVV1-F1
#
_entry.id   AF-A0A372EVV1-F1
#
_cell.length_a   1.000
_cell.length_b   1.000
_cell.length_c   1.000
_cell.angle_alpha   90.00
_cell.angle_beta   90.00
_cell.angle_gamma   90.00
#
_symmetry.space_group_name_H-M   'P 1'
#
loop_
_entity.id
_entity.type
_entity.pdbx_description
1 polymer ?
#
loop_
_entity_poly.entity_id
_entity_poly.type
_entity_poly.pdbx_seq_one_letter_code
_entity_poly.pdbx_strand_id
1 'polypeptide(L)'
;MKPVFLSGVVAFLSASGLAAETIYFEADENVLIVRTYDQYGTAVVEFIGEPNTMYQCVLMGADGQPIATATAMADLGQMMVQGVEASQIARVACRKIM
;
A
#
# COMPACT_ATOMS: atom_id res chain seq x y z
N MET A 1 -23.68 60.41 -8.66
CA MET A 1 -23.96 58.98 -8.90
C MET A 1 -23.09 58.51 -10.05
N LYS A 2 -22.12 57.61 -9.79
CA LYS A 2 -21.22 56.98 -10.76
C LYS A 2 -21.08 55.51 -10.34
N PRO A 3 -21.41 54.52 -11.19
CA PRO A 3 -21.08 53.14 -10.89
C PRO A 3 -19.64 52.86 -11.32
N VAL A 4 -18.79 52.49 -10.37
CA VAL A 4 -17.47 51.94 -10.65
C VAL A 4 -17.67 50.43 -10.78
N PHE A 5 -17.50 49.92 -12.01
CA PHE A 5 -17.35 48.51 -12.30
C PHE A 5 -16.04 48.02 -11.66
N LEU A 6 -16.11 47.06 -10.73
CA LEU A 6 -14.95 46.24 -10.40
C LEU A 6 -15.18 44.84 -10.96
N SER A 7 -14.40 44.53 -11.99
CA SER A 7 -14.28 43.21 -12.62
C SER A 7 -14.02 42.13 -11.58
N GLY A 8 -14.98 41.25 -11.38
CA GLY A 8 -14.74 39.95 -10.75
C GLY A 8 -13.95 39.07 -11.71
N VAL A 9 -12.66 38.91 -11.46
CA VAL A 9 -11.86 37.86 -12.10
C VAL A 9 -12.22 36.54 -11.42
N VAL A 10 -13.10 35.77 -12.06
CA VAL A 10 -13.38 34.38 -11.68
C VAL A 10 -12.15 33.55 -12.07
N ALA A 11 -11.31 33.22 -11.09
CA ALA A 11 -10.24 32.26 -11.25
C ALA A 11 -10.86 30.87 -11.47
N PHE A 12 -10.89 30.41 -12.72
CA PHE A 12 -11.10 29.01 -13.04
C PHE A 12 -9.91 28.22 -12.46
N LEU A 13 -10.09 27.62 -11.28
CA LEU A 13 -9.25 26.50 -10.86
C LEU A 13 -9.48 25.39 -11.88
N SER A 14 -8.58 25.29 -12.86
CA SER A 14 -8.44 24.12 -13.70
C SER A 14 -8.08 22.95 -12.79
N ALA A 15 -9.12 22.21 -12.37
CA ALA A 15 -9.01 20.88 -11.82
C ALA A 15 -8.45 19.98 -12.92
N SER A 16 -7.13 20.01 -13.10
CA SER A 16 -6.40 18.94 -13.75
C SER A 16 -6.49 17.73 -12.83
N GLY A 17 -7.66 17.08 -12.87
CA GLY A 17 -7.86 15.74 -12.34
C GLY A 17 -6.90 14.84 -13.09
N LEU A 18 -5.71 14.66 -12.51
CA LEU A 18 -4.88 13.52 -12.80
C LEU A 18 -5.77 12.31 -12.52
N ALA A 19 -6.22 11.66 -13.58
CA ALA A 19 -6.85 10.36 -13.48
C ALA A 19 -5.79 9.42 -12.91
N ALA A 20 -5.74 9.33 -11.58
CA ALA A 20 -4.97 8.31 -10.90
C ALA A 20 -5.55 6.98 -11.36
N GLU A 21 -4.83 6.29 -12.24
CA GLU A 21 -5.17 4.95 -12.65
C GLU A 21 -5.30 4.10 -11.39
N THR A 22 -6.53 3.68 -11.09
CA THR A 22 -6.81 2.88 -9.90
C THR A 22 -6.39 1.45 -10.22
N ILE A 23 -5.27 1.02 -9.67
CA ILE A 23 -4.85 -0.38 -9.78
C ILE A 23 -5.65 -1.18 -8.76
N TYR A 24 -6.46 -2.12 -9.24
CA TYR A 24 -7.20 -3.05 -8.39
C TYR A 24 -6.24 -4.12 -7.85
N PHE A 25 -6.13 -4.22 -6.53
CA PHE A 25 -5.40 -5.28 -5.84
C PHE A 25 -6.41 -6.17 -5.12
N GLU A 26 -6.58 -7.40 -5.60
CA GLU A 26 -7.39 -8.42 -4.96
C GLU A 26 -6.49 -9.31 -4.12
N ALA A 27 -6.72 -9.33 -2.81
CA ALA A 27 -5.95 -10.15 -1.89
C ALA A 27 -6.43 -11.61 -1.97
N ASP A 28 -5.50 -12.54 -2.00
CA ASP A 28 -5.78 -13.96 -1.84
C ASP A 28 -6.17 -14.24 -0.39
N GLU A 29 -7.39 -14.73 -0.19
CA GLU A 29 -7.93 -15.08 1.12
C GLU A 29 -7.20 -16.28 1.77
N ASN A 30 -6.43 -17.04 1.00
CA ASN A 30 -5.67 -18.20 1.50
C ASN A 30 -4.32 -17.82 2.12
N VAL A 31 -3.97 -16.53 2.17
CA VAL A 31 -2.76 -16.06 2.84
C VAL A 31 -3.11 -15.59 4.25
N LEU A 32 -2.54 -16.26 5.26
CA LEU A 32 -2.68 -15.89 6.66
C LEU A 32 -1.43 -15.17 7.13
N ILE A 33 -1.59 -13.94 7.63
CA ILE A 33 -0.52 -13.22 8.31
C ILE A 33 -0.46 -13.68 9.76
N VAL A 34 0.69 -14.18 10.20
CA VAL A 34 0.88 -14.73 11.56
C VAL A 34 1.29 -13.62 12.52
N ARG A 35 2.36 -12.89 12.18
CA ARG A 35 2.85 -11.76 12.96
C ARG A 35 3.76 -10.87 12.13
N THR A 36 3.90 -9.63 12.61
CA THR A 36 4.83 -8.64 12.08
C THR A 36 5.71 -8.15 13.22
N TYR A 37 7.03 -8.12 13.03
CA TYR A 37 7.98 -7.66 14.05
C TYR A 37 9.22 -7.03 13.41
N ASP A 38 9.95 -6.23 14.19
CA ASP A 38 11.18 -5.60 13.73
C ASP A 38 12.40 -6.48 13.97
N GLN A 39 13.27 -6.56 12.97
CA GLN A 39 14.59 -7.16 13.06
C GLN A 39 15.62 -6.19 12.49
N TYR A 40 16.39 -5.54 13.37
CA TYR A 40 17.43 -4.56 13.01
C TYR A 40 16.93 -3.42 12.09
N GLY A 41 15.75 -2.85 12.38
CA GLY A 41 15.15 -1.77 11.59
C GLY A 41 14.58 -2.24 10.24
N THR A 42 14.36 -3.54 10.09
CA THR A 42 13.66 -4.15 8.96
C THR A 42 12.42 -4.84 9.49
N ALA A 43 11.26 -4.50 8.95
CA ALA A 43 10.04 -5.24 9.24
C ALA A 43 10.13 -6.65 8.67
N VAL A 44 9.86 -7.63 9.51
CA VAL A 44 9.68 -9.04 9.14
C VAL A 44 8.21 -9.38 9.29
N VAL A 45 7.61 -9.91 8.23
CA VAL A 45 6.23 -10.39 8.23
C VAL A 45 6.27 -11.89 8.04
N GLU A 46 5.82 -12.62 9.07
CA GLU A 46 5.60 -14.06 8.98
C GLU A 46 4.21 -14.34 8.44
N PHE A 47 4.12 -15.27 7.50
CA PHE A 47 2.87 -15.61 6.84
C PHE A 47 2.82 -17.09 6.44
N ILE A 48 1.62 -17.58 6.26
CA ILE A 48 1.33 -18.92 5.75
C ILE A 48 0.59 -18.74 4.42
N GLY A 49 1.06 -19.42 3.38
CA GLY A 49 0.41 -19.48 2.08
C GLY A 49 0.53 -20.88 1.49
N GLU A 50 0.00 -21.06 0.28
CA GLU A 50 0.15 -22.30 -0.48
C GLU A 50 1.63 -22.65 -0.74
N PRO A 51 2.08 -23.89 -0.48
CA PRO A 51 3.46 -24.31 -0.73
C PRO A 51 3.92 -24.11 -2.18
N ASN A 52 5.22 -23.93 -2.42
CA ASN A 52 5.82 -23.70 -3.74
C ASN A 52 5.25 -22.50 -4.53
N THR A 53 4.53 -21.58 -3.87
CA THR A 53 3.89 -20.42 -4.49
C THR A 53 4.64 -19.14 -4.17
N MET A 54 4.69 -18.22 -5.12
CA MET A 54 5.23 -16.88 -4.91
C MET A 54 4.09 -15.86 -4.77
N TYR A 55 4.20 -15.00 -3.78
CA TYR A 55 3.23 -13.96 -3.48
C TYR A 55 3.82 -12.58 -3.68
N GLN A 56 3.03 -11.67 -4.24
CA GLN A 56 3.26 -10.24 -4.18
C GLN A 56 2.36 -9.65 -3.10
N CYS A 57 2.97 -8.97 -2.13
CA CYS A 57 2.29 -8.41 -0.99
C CYS A 57 2.41 -6.88 -0.97
N VAL A 58 1.33 -6.22 -0.56
CA VAL A 58 1.24 -4.80 -0.28
C VAL A 58 1.11 -4.63 1.22
N LEU A 59 1.99 -3.81 1.79
CA LEU A 59 1.95 -3.41 3.19
C LEU A 59 1.26 -2.07 3.28
N MET A 60 0.26 -1.99 4.15
CA MET A 60 -0.63 -0.84 4.29
C MET A 60 -0.41 -0.20 5.65
N GLY A 61 -0.32 1.14 5.67
CA GLY A 61 -0.30 1.94 6.87
C GLY A 61 -1.66 2.03 7.56
N ALA A 62 -1.68 2.66 8.74
CA ALA A 62 -2.92 2.85 9.52
C ALA A 62 -3.94 3.77 8.83
N ASP A 63 -3.48 4.63 7.93
CA ASP A 63 -4.31 5.50 7.07
C ASP A 63 -4.89 4.76 5.85
N GLY A 64 -4.58 3.47 5.69
CA GLY A 64 -4.99 2.67 4.55
C GLY A 64 -4.21 2.97 3.28
N GLN A 65 -3.09 3.70 3.34
CA GLN A 65 -2.22 3.91 2.18
C GLN A 65 -1.19 2.79 2.07
N PRO A 66 -0.81 2.37 0.86
CA PRO A 66 0.29 1.46 0.66
C PRO A 66 1.61 2.15 1.03
N ILE A 67 2.38 1.52 1.93
CA ILE A 67 3.68 2.03 2.38
C ILE A 67 4.85 1.27 1.76
N ALA A 68 4.64 0.02 1.36
CA ALA A 68 5.64 -0.80 0.68
C ALA A 68 5.01 -1.97 -0.08
N THR A 69 5.80 -2.57 -0.97
CA THR A 69 5.50 -3.83 -1.62
C THR A 69 6.65 -4.80 -1.42
N ALA A 70 6.34 -6.09 -1.27
CA ALA A 70 7.32 -7.15 -1.12
C ALA A 70 6.92 -8.38 -1.94
N THR A 71 7.91 -9.18 -2.31
CA THR A 71 7.69 -10.50 -2.92
C THR A 71 8.20 -11.56 -1.95
N ALA A 72 7.45 -12.64 -1.80
CA ALA A 72 7.74 -13.68 -0.82
C ALA A 72 7.42 -15.07 -1.38
N MET A 73 8.30 -16.03 -1.12
CA MET A 73 7.99 -17.44 -1.35
C MET A 73 7.37 -18.01 -0.08
N ALA A 74 6.23 -18.72 -0.21
CA ALA A 74 5.53 -19.28 0.93
C ALA A 74 6.40 -20.25 1.75
N ASP A 75 7.27 -21.00 1.08
CA ASP A 75 8.14 -21.99 1.75
C ASP A 75 9.19 -21.36 2.69
N LEU A 76 9.47 -20.06 2.54
CA LEU A 76 10.33 -19.34 3.48
C LEU A 76 9.59 -18.92 4.76
N GLY A 77 8.24 -18.89 4.73
CA GLY A 77 7.39 -18.53 5.86
C GLY A 77 7.47 -17.07 6.32
N GLN A 78 8.30 -16.25 5.68
CA GLN A 78 8.50 -14.86 6.04
C GLN A 78 8.94 -14.00 4.85
N MET A 79 8.69 -12.69 4.96
CA MET A 79 9.25 -11.67 4.09
C MET A 79 9.87 -10.54 4.90
N MET A 80 10.95 -9.98 4.38
CA MET A 80 11.66 -8.87 4.99
C MET A 80 11.49 -7.62 4.13
N VAL A 81 11.10 -6.51 4.76
CA VAL A 81 10.83 -5.23 4.08
C VAL A 81 11.77 -4.17 4.61
N GLN A 82 12.80 -3.86 3.84
CA GLN A 82 13.81 -2.87 4.24
C GLN A 82 13.22 -1.45 4.26
N GLY A 83 13.64 -0.65 5.24
CA GLY A 83 13.22 0.74 5.36
C GLY A 83 11.78 0.93 5.84
N VAL A 84 11.14 -0.14 6.31
CA VAL A 84 9.83 -0.10 6.95
C VAL A 84 9.97 -0.68 8.35
N GLU A 85 9.45 0.02 9.35
CA GLU A 85 9.35 -0.49 10.70
C GLU A 85 8.05 -1.29 10.87
N ALA A 86 8.07 -2.35 11.69
CA ALA A 86 6.91 -3.19 11.93
C ALA A 86 5.71 -2.40 12.45
N SER A 87 5.98 -1.37 13.27
CA SER A 87 4.97 -0.47 13.86
C SER A 87 4.18 0.35 12.82
N GLN A 88 4.73 0.53 11.62
CA GLN A 88 4.09 1.28 10.54
C GLN A 88 3.08 0.43 9.75
N ILE A 89 3.14 -0.90 9.88
CA ILE A 89 2.33 -1.84 9.12
C ILE A 89 1.04 -2.13 9.89
N ALA A 90 -0.08 -1.61 9.41
CA ALA A 90 -1.40 -1.90 9.97
C ALA A 90 -2.04 -3.14 9.34
N ARG A 91 -1.80 -3.38 8.05
CA ARG A 91 -2.35 -4.52 7.31
C ARG A 91 -1.39 -4.96 6.23
N VAL A 92 -1.42 -6.26 5.92
CA VAL A 92 -0.74 -6.83 4.76
C VAL A 92 -1.76 -7.54 3.90
N ALA A 93 -1.66 -7.36 2.59
CA ALA A 93 -2.51 -8.01 1.60
C ALA A 93 -1.63 -8.65 0.54
N CYS A 94 -1.80 -9.93 0.26
CA CYS A 94 -0.95 -10.67 -0.67
C CYS A 94 -1.78 -11.27 -1.80
N ARG A 95 -1.20 -11.42 -2.98
CA ARG A 95 -1.77 -12.15 -4.11
C ARG A 95 -0.74 -13.11 -4.69
N LYS A 96 -1.19 -14.24 -5.23
CA LYS A 96 -0.33 -15.16 -5.98
C LYS A 96 0.16 -14.49 -7.26
N ILE A 97 1.42 -14.72 -7.61
CA ILE A 97 2.01 -14.25 -8.87
C ILE A 97 2.70 -15.35 -9.67
N MET A 98 2.99 -16.49 -9.03
CA MET A 98 3.55 -17.68 -9.66
C MET A 98 3.19 -18.90 -8.83
#